data_AF-L8FYX7-F1
#
_entry.id   AF-L8FYX7-F1
#
_cell.length_a   1.000
_cell.length_b   1.000
_cell.length_c   1.000
_cell.angle_alpha   90.00
_cell.angle_beta   90.00
_cell.angle_gamma   90.00
#
_symmetry.space_group_name_H-M   'P 1'
#
loop_
_entity.id
_entity.type
_entity.pdbx_description
1 polymer ?
#
loop_
_entity_poly.entity_id
_entity_poly.type
_entity_poly.pdbx_seq_one_letter_code
_entity_poly.pdbx_strand_id
1 'polypeptide(L)'
;MSGSSLSPVPAEYQSDALELPPLIPLPHMPLRVQLPDSTSITLLKRLFYRTLLDTIPARIQYQCLQTDCSYMPSQPLKNQMTSNLWKHLKKMHPSVMPNTRRYLQLEAH
;
A
#
# COMPACT_ATOMS: atom_id res chain seq x y z
N MET A 1 21.82 -70.15 -46.35
CA MET A 1 20.68 -69.45 -45.71
C MET A 1 21.24 -68.64 -44.56
N SER A 2 20.95 -67.35 -44.60
CA SER A 2 21.02 -66.26 -43.61
C SER A 2 21.77 -66.43 -42.30
N GLY A 3 22.57 -65.41 -41.96
CA GLY A 3 22.74 -64.99 -40.58
C GLY A 3 24.09 -64.38 -40.25
N SER A 4 24.36 -63.14 -40.66
CA SER A 4 25.35 -62.31 -39.97
C SER A 4 24.84 -60.88 -39.96
N SER A 5 24.22 -60.58 -38.81
CA SER A 5 23.51 -59.35 -38.50
C SER A 5 24.49 -58.26 -38.11
N LEU A 6 23.99 -57.04 -38.28
CA LEU A 6 24.65 -55.75 -38.22
C LEU A 6 25.12 -55.36 -36.80
N SER A 7 26.08 -54.43 -36.80
CA SER A 7 26.79 -53.80 -35.69
C SER A 7 25.99 -53.53 -34.40
N PRO A 8 26.67 -53.53 -33.23
CA PRO A 8 26.03 -53.18 -31.97
C PRO A 8 25.69 -51.69 -31.92
N VAL A 9 24.41 -51.40 -31.70
CA VAL A 9 23.92 -50.10 -31.25
C VAL A 9 24.31 -49.94 -29.79
N PRO A 10 24.92 -48.82 -29.35
CA PRO A 10 25.13 -48.57 -27.94
C PRO A 10 23.77 -48.27 -27.30
N ALA A 11 23.30 -49.21 -26.51
CA ALA A 11 22.13 -49.03 -25.66
C ALA A 11 22.55 -48.21 -24.42
N GLU A 12 21.70 -47.23 -24.11
CA GLU A 12 21.50 -46.68 -22.78
C GLU A 12 22.52 -45.62 -22.33
N TYR A 13 22.31 -44.41 -22.87
CA TYR A 13 22.53 -43.20 -22.07
C TYR A 13 21.66 -43.30 -20.82
N GLN A 14 22.31 -43.45 -19.68
CA GLN A 14 21.73 -43.19 -18.37
C GLN A 14 21.12 -41.79 -18.42
N SER A 15 19.80 -41.72 -18.26
CA SER A 15 19.06 -40.48 -18.05
C SER A 15 19.54 -39.87 -16.74
N ASP A 16 20.62 -39.09 -16.81
CA ASP A 16 21.08 -38.22 -15.75
C ASP A 16 19.90 -37.33 -15.38
N ALA A 17 19.47 -37.45 -14.13
CA ALA A 17 18.39 -36.67 -13.58
C ALA A 17 18.69 -35.20 -13.86
N LEU A 18 17.76 -34.51 -14.52
CA LEU A 18 17.69 -33.05 -14.52
C LEU A 18 17.51 -32.60 -13.06
N GLU A 19 18.61 -32.50 -12.32
CA GLU A 19 18.68 -31.76 -11.07
C GLU A 19 18.43 -30.30 -11.45
N LEU A 20 17.18 -29.88 -11.31
CA LEU A 20 16.81 -28.47 -11.33
C LEU A 20 17.67 -27.75 -10.29
N PRO A 21 18.39 -26.68 -10.66
CA PRO A 21 19.15 -25.91 -9.69
C PRO A 21 18.20 -25.41 -8.60
N PRO A 22 18.66 -25.31 -7.34
CA PRO A 22 17.82 -24.87 -6.23
C PRO A 22 17.23 -23.49 -6.55
N LEU A 23 15.90 -23.40 -6.50
CA LEU A 23 15.17 -22.14 -6.60
C LEU A 23 15.73 -21.17 -5.56
N ILE A 24 16.48 -20.18 -6.04
CA ILE A 24 16.96 -19.06 -5.24
C ILE A 24 15.73 -18.42 -4.57
N PRO A 25 15.68 -18.32 -3.23
CA PRO A 25 14.63 -17.56 -2.56
C PRO A 25 14.70 -16.12 -3.09
N LEU A 26 13.64 -15.66 -3.77
CA LEU A 26 13.56 -14.27 -4.20
C LEU A 26 13.78 -13.37 -2.97
N PRO A 27 14.61 -12.32 -3.07
CA PRO A 27 14.69 -11.33 -2.00
C PRO A 27 13.27 -10.81 -1.77
N HIS A 28 12.76 -10.99 -0.55
CA HIS A 28 11.49 -10.41 -0.12
C HIS A 28 11.54 -8.93 -0.48
N MET A 29 10.76 -8.53 -1.49
CA MET A 29 10.56 -7.13 -1.81
C MET A 29 10.08 -6.49 -0.50
N PRO A 30 10.74 -5.44 0.02
CA PRO A 30 10.15 -4.71 1.13
C PRO A 30 8.80 -4.23 0.62
N LEU A 31 7.73 -4.71 1.25
CA LEU A 31 6.38 -4.25 1.00
C LEU A 31 6.43 -2.73 1.22
N ARG A 32 6.60 -1.96 0.15
CA ARG A 32 6.66 -0.50 0.24
C ARG A 32 5.32 -0.10 0.82
N VAL A 33 5.33 0.38 2.05
CA VAL A 33 4.14 0.91 2.69
C VAL A 33 3.72 2.10 1.85
N GLN A 34 2.61 1.96 1.14
CA GLN A 34 2.05 3.04 0.34
C GLN A 34 1.00 3.76 1.17
N LEU A 35 0.86 5.06 0.93
CA LEU A 35 -0.20 5.84 1.52
C LEU A 35 -1.53 5.34 0.91
N PRO A 36 -2.43 4.74 1.70
CA PRO A 36 -3.65 4.12 1.19
C PRO A 36 -4.51 5.18 0.52
N ASP A 37 -5.15 4.90 -0.60
CA ASP A 37 -6.09 5.85 -1.20
C ASP A 37 -7.21 6.17 -0.20
N SER A 38 -7.51 7.46 -0.03
CA SER A 38 -8.58 7.89 0.87
C SER A 38 -9.58 8.71 0.09
N THR A 39 -10.84 8.29 0.19
CA THR A 39 -12.02 8.97 -0.32
C THR A 39 -12.50 10.08 0.61
N SER A 40 -11.77 10.38 1.70
CA SER A 40 -12.20 11.40 2.65
C SER A 40 -12.28 12.77 1.97
N ILE A 41 -13.40 13.45 2.18
CA ILE A 41 -13.67 14.76 1.61
C ILE A 41 -12.65 15.79 2.10
N THR A 42 -12.16 15.63 3.34
CA THR A 42 -11.12 16.51 3.90
C THR A 42 -9.85 16.51 3.07
N LEU A 43 -9.50 15.38 2.44
CA LEU A 43 -8.36 15.24 1.55
C LEU A 43 -8.70 15.64 0.11
N LEU A 44 -9.86 15.21 -0.40
CA LEU A 44 -10.33 15.54 -1.75
C LEU A 44 -10.52 17.05 -1.96
N LYS A 45 -11.00 17.77 -0.94
CA LYS A 45 -11.17 19.22 -0.94
C LYS A 45 -9.90 19.99 -0.57
N ARG A 46 -8.74 19.32 -0.46
CA ARG A 46 -7.45 19.91 -0.07
C ARG A 46 -7.54 20.72 1.24
N LEU A 47 -8.35 20.26 2.20
CA LEU A 47 -8.40 20.85 3.54
C LEU A 47 -7.24 20.32 4.39
N PHE A 48 -6.84 19.08 4.11
CA PHE A 48 -5.68 18.44 4.69
C PHE A 48 -4.78 17.84 3.62
N TYR A 49 -3.48 17.87 3.87
CA TYR A 49 -2.48 17.04 3.21
C TYR A 49 -2.13 15.86 4.11
N ARG A 50 -1.63 14.77 3.53
CA ARG A 50 -1.22 13.58 4.28
C ARG A 50 0.15 13.08 3.81
N THR A 51 1.00 12.78 4.78
CA THR A 51 2.36 12.29 4.55
C THR A 51 2.53 10.96 5.28
N LEU A 52 3.13 9.98 4.61
CA LEU A 52 3.55 8.75 5.27
C LEU A 52 4.87 9.01 6.00
N LEU A 53 4.91 8.71 7.29
CA LEU A 53 6.12 8.77 8.09
C LEU A 53 6.78 7.39 8.10
N ASP A 54 8.08 7.37 7.85
CA ASP A 54 8.92 6.18 7.92
C ASP A 54 9.26 5.84 9.38
N THR A 55 8.24 5.37 10.12
CA THR A 55 8.35 4.94 11.51
C THR A 55 7.95 3.48 11.66
N ILE A 56 8.32 2.84 12.77
CA ILE A 56 7.93 1.45 13.08
C ILE A 56 7.12 1.46 14.39
N PRO A 57 5.80 1.21 14.37
CA PRO A 57 4.96 0.96 13.19
C PRO A 57 4.76 2.21 12.32
N ALA A 58 4.41 2.02 11.04
CA ALA A 58 4.19 3.11 10.09
C ALA A 58 3.06 4.04 10.55
N ARG A 59 3.24 5.35 10.35
CA ARG A 59 2.29 6.39 10.75
C ARG A 59 1.94 7.29 9.58
N ILE A 60 0.73 7.84 9.60
CA ILE A 60 0.32 8.93 8.70
C ILE A 60 0.29 10.22 9.52
N GLN A 61 0.94 11.26 9.00
CA GLN A 61 0.76 12.63 9.47
C GLN A 61 -0.23 13.35 8.57
N TYR A 62 -1.17 14.06 9.18
CA TYR A 62 -2.05 14.99 8.48
C TYR A 62 -1.57 16.41 8.74
N GLN A 63 -1.70 17.28 7.76
CA GLN A 63 -1.38 18.70 7.88
C GLN A 63 -2.58 19.52 7.43
N CYS A 64 -3.08 20.41 8.30
CA CYS A 64 -4.12 21.35 7.94
C CYS A 64 -3.55 22.36 6.93
N LEU A 65 -4.28 22.60 5.83
CA LEU A 65 -3.88 23.52 4.77
C LEU A 65 -4.56 24.89 4.87
N GLN A 66 -5.23 25.16 5.98
CA GLN A 66 -5.85 26.46 6.23
C GLN A 66 -4.81 27.50 6.61
N THR A 67 -5.06 28.75 6.24
CA THR A 67 -4.18 29.88 6.50
C THR A 67 -3.87 29.99 8.00
N ASP A 68 -2.60 30.17 8.33
CA ASP A 68 -2.09 30.33 9.69
C ASP A 68 -2.43 29.17 10.65
N CYS A 69 -2.61 27.95 10.11
CA CYS A 69 -2.87 26.76 10.92
C CYS A 69 -1.65 25.83 10.99
N SER A 70 -1.17 25.57 12.21
CA SER A 70 -0.06 24.64 12.48
C SER A 70 -0.52 23.25 12.92
N TYR A 71 -1.80 22.92 12.74
CA TYR A 71 -2.35 21.64 13.19
C TYR A 71 -1.85 20.47 12.33
N MET A 72 -1.01 19.62 12.94
CA MET A 72 -0.34 18.51 12.25
C MET A 72 -0.39 17.18 13.04
N PRO A 73 -1.57 16.57 13.24
CA PRO A 73 -1.67 15.33 14.01
C PRO A 73 -1.06 14.14 13.26
N SER A 74 -0.54 13.17 14.00
CA SER A 74 -0.06 11.90 13.45
C SER A 74 -0.75 10.70 14.10
N GLN A 75 -1.18 9.74 13.30
CA GLN A 75 -1.86 8.53 13.76
C GLN A 75 -1.27 7.27 13.11
N PRO A 76 -1.40 6.10 13.75
CA PRO A 76 -0.97 4.84 13.14
C PRO A 76 -1.65 4.64 11.79
N LEU A 77 -0.91 4.13 10.80
CA LEU A 77 -1.42 3.89 9.44
C LEU A 77 -2.70 3.03 9.43
N LYS A 78 -2.83 2.10 10.38
CA LYS A 78 -4.00 1.23 10.53
C LYS A 78 -5.27 1.98 10.94
N ASN A 79 -5.15 3.14 11.58
CA ASN A 79 -6.26 3.90 12.16
C ASN A 79 -6.41 5.23 11.42
N GLN A 80 -7.02 5.21 10.24
CA GLN A 80 -7.28 6.40 9.42
C GLN A 80 -8.57 7.12 9.83
N MET A 81 -8.72 7.45 11.11
CA MET A 81 -9.89 8.20 11.57
C MET A 81 -9.78 9.67 11.13
N THR A 82 -10.80 10.17 10.44
CA THR A 82 -10.92 11.57 9.99
C THR A 82 -11.76 12.43 10.93
N SER A 83 -12.45 11.82 11.91
CA SER A 83 -13.38 12.51 12.82
C SER A 83 -12.73 13.64 13.62
N ASN A 84 -11.47 13.47 14.03
CA ASN A 84 -10.71 14.51 14.73
C ASN A 84 -10.32 15.66 13.81
N LEU A 85 -10.07 15.40 12.52
CA LEU A 85 -9.80 16.41 11.51
C LEU A 85 -11.03 17.29 11.27
N TRP A 86 -12.21 16.68 11.22
CA TRP A 86 -13.48 17.40 11.13
C TRP A 86 -13.75 18.26 12.37
N LYS A 87 -13.52 17.73 13.57
CA LYS A 87 -13.64 18.49 14.81
C LYS A 87 -12.72 19.71 14.81
N HIS A 88 -11.49 19.55 14.33
CA HIS A 88 -10.54 20.64 14.17
C HIS A 88 -11.08 21.72 13.22
N LEU A 89 -11.50 21.36 12.00
CA LEU A 89 -12.05 22.31 11.03
C LEU A 89 -13.26 23.07 11.58
N LYS A 90 -14.20 22.35 12.22
CA LYS A 90 -15.40 22.96 12.80
C LYS A 90 -15.06 24.00 13.88
N LYS A 91 -14.00 23.77 14.66
CA LYS A 91 -13.62 24.63 15.79
C LYS A 91 -12.74 25.80 15.34
N MET A 92 -11.75 25.54 14.49
CA MET A 92 -10.70 26.51 14.15
C MET A 92 -10.95 27.22 12.81
N HIS A 93 -11.72 26.60 11.91
CA HIS A 93 -11.95 27.09 10.55
C HIS A 93 -13.46 27.04 10.19
N PRO A 94 -14.33 27.75 10.95
CA PRO A 94 -15.78 27.67 10.75
C PRO A 94 -16.22 28.16 9.36
N SER A 95 -15.47 29.07 8.74
CA SER A 95 -15.71 29.59 7.38
C SER A 95 -15.54 28.54 6.28
N VAL A 96 -14.73 27.51 6.53
CA VAL A 96 -14.49 26.38 5.60
C VAL A 96 -15.66 25.39 5.62
N MET A 97 -16.54 25.50 6.62
CA MET A 97 -17.59 24.54 6.94
C MET A 97 -19.03 25.09 6.78
N PRO A 98 -19.41 25.80 5.69
CA PRO A 98 -20.76 26.34 5.58
C PRO A 98 -21.85 25.25 5.45
N ASN A 99 -21.50 24.00 5.12
CA ASN A 99 -22.47 22.90 4.90
C ASN A 99 -21.98 21.52 5.43
N THR A 100 -21.59 21.44 6.69
CA THR A 100 -21.08 20.22 7.35
C THR A 100 -21.99 19.00 7.21
N ARG A 101 -23.32 19.20 7.15
CA ARG A 101 -24.32 18.11 7.11
C ARG A 101 -24.23 17.25 5.84
N ARG A 102 -23.90 17.85 4.69
CA ARG A 102 -23.78 17.11 3.41
C ARG A 102 -22.50 16.28 3.36
N TYR A 103 -21.41 16.77 3.93
CA TYR A 103 -20.12 16.08 3.87
C TYR A 103 -20.03 14.89 4.82
N LEU A 104 -20.64 14.98 6.01
CA LEU A 104 -20.69 13.86 6.95
C LEU A 104 -21.56 12.69 6.45
N GLN A 105 -22.57 12.95 5.61
CA GLN A 105 -23.38 11.90 4.97
C GLN A 105 -22.61 11.11 3.91
N LEU A 106 -21.63 11.75 3.25
CA LEU A 106 -20.85 11.13 2.17
C LEU A 106 -19.71 10.22 2.68
N GLU A 107 -19.30 10.36 3.95
CA GLU A 107 -18.29 9.49 4.56
C GLU A 107 -18.90 8.32 5.38
N ALA A 108 -20.22 8.18 5.40
CA ALA A 108 -20.94 7.17 6.17
C ALA A 108 -21.28 5.88 5.38
N HIS A 109 -20.73 5.72 4.18
CA HIS A 109 -20.96 4.58 3.27
C HIS A 109 -19.66 3.84 2.95
#